data_AF-A0A2D9S9R0-F1
#
_entry.id   AF-A0A2D9S9R0-F1
#
_cell.length_a   1.000
_cell.length_b   1.000
_cell.length_c   1.000
_cell.angle_alpha   90.00
_cell.angle_beta   90.00
_cell.angle_gamma   90.00
#
_symmetry.space_group_name_H-M   'P 1'
#
loop_
_entity.id
_entity.type
_entity.pdbx_description
1 polymer ?
#
loop_
_entity_poly.entity_id
_entity_poly.type
_entity_poly.pdbx_seq_one_letter_code
_entity_poly.pdbx_strand_id
1 'polypeptide(L)'
;MNEKLWPPLKISLNPNKRVLFLTKDLDLIRKQLYEGLDLKMEDLTIDDLLDDINTDVMTPAWVCFDYDPSKIAENAYAGLLHDGRRVFDAHALKSGNFEVIVSGHRKGTGSSRETAPQCEKWSGIRIVIAASFAPIHERNNINLGQLMGDHSMLQRLQDGESIDLGEFTNKYDPVTRMILENGGIFPFAKKLTAGEIKLPEINKVSRPMTIAEKIISKKLISEDSTKGFVKPGDAVLASVDGGYSHEFTTAQVHEFLKIEYG
;
A
#
# COMPACT_ATOMS: atom_id res chain seq x y z
N MET A 1 1.90 -3.79 21.12
CA MET A 1 2.70 -4.85 20.48
C MET A 1 4.09 -4.29 20.27
N ASN A 2 5.13 -5.06 20.59
CA ASN A 2 6.51 -4.66 20.32
C ASN A 2 6.71 -4.79 18.80
N GLU A 3 6.24 -3.81 18.03
CA GLU A 3 6.42 -3.78 16.58
C GLU A 3 7.91 -3.61 16.32
N LYS A 4 8.58 -4.73 16.00
CA LYS A 4 9.82 -4.64 15.23
C LYS A 4 9.54 -3.73 14.03
N LEU A 5 10.40 -2.73 13.84
CA LEU A 5 10.32 -1.76 12.74
C LEU A 5 9.93 -2.48 11.43
N TRP A 6 8.77 -2.15 10.87
CA TRP A 6 8.37 -2.64 9.55
C TRP A 6 8.74 -1.59 8.49
N PRO A 7 9.27 -1.99 7.32
CA PRO A 7 9.66 -3.36 6.94
C PRO A 7 11.04 -3.78 7.46
N PRO A 8 11.29 -5.08 7.72
CA PRO A 8 12.63 -5.59 8.02
C PRO A 8 13.52 -5.63 6.76
N LEU A 9 14.85 -5.68 6.94
CA LEU A 9 15.81 -5.77 5.83
C LEU A 9 15.67 -7.06 5.00
N LYS A 10 15.17 -8.12 5.64
CA LYS A 10 14.94 -9.45 5.07
C LYS A 10 13.48 -9.82 5.31
N ILE A 11 12.74 -10.08 4.23
CA ILE A 11 11.32 -10.40 4.24
C ILE A 11 11.17 -11.92 4.18
N SER A 12 10.37 -12.48 5.08
CA SER A 12 9.98 -13.89 5.07
C SER A 12 8.53 -14.01 5.51
N LEU A 13 7.84 -15.06 5.09
CA LEU A 13 6.50 -15.36 5.60
C LEU A 13 6.58 -15.73 7.10
N ASN A 14 5.58 -15.32 7.84
CA ASN A 14 5.38 -15.75 9.21
C ASN A 14 4.73 -17.15 9.18
N PRO A 15 5.37 -18.17 9.80
CA PRO A 15 4.87 -19.54 9.74
C PRO A 15 3.49 -19.74 10.41
N ASN A 16 3.02 -18.76 11.19
CA ASN A 16 1.71 -18.77 11.82
C ASN A 16 0.65 -17.96 11.06
N LYS A 17 0.96 -17.44 9.87
CA LYS A 17 0.07 -16.64 9.04
C LYS A 17 -0.15 -17.31 7.69
N ARG A 18 -1.22 -16.93 7.01
CA ARG A 18 -1.65 -17.52 5.74
C ARG A 18 -1.58 -16.52 4.60
N VAL A 19 -1.65 -17.05 3.37
CA VAL A 19 -1.74 -16.27 2.14
C VAL A 19 -3.18 -16.37 1.62
N LEU A 20 -3.79 -15.23 1.30
CA LEU A 20 -5.12 -15.21 0.70
C LEU A 20 -5.02 -14.97 -0.81
N PHE A 21 -5.46 -15.94 -1.60
CA PHE A 21 -5.57 -15.82 -3.05
C PHE A 21 -6.97 -15.39 -3.45
N LEU A 22 -7.06 -14.27 -4.15
CA LEU A 22 -8.30 -13.79 -4.77
C LEU A 22 -8.40 -14.44 -6.15
N THR A 23 -9.10 -15.56 -6.21
CA THR A 23 -9.27 -16.41 -7.41
C THR A 23 -10.53 -16.03 -8.19
N LYS A 24 -10.57 -16.39 -9.48
CA LYS A 24 -11.80 -16.29 -10.31
C LYS A 24 -12.86 -17.30 -9.86
N ASP A 25 -12.43 -18.46 -9.37
CA ASP A 25 -13.30 -19.38 -8.62
C ASP A 25 -13.52 -18.83 -7.21
N LEU A 26 -14.70 -18.26 -6.96
CA LEU A 26 -15.04 -17.63 -5.69
C LEU A 26 -15.19 -18.64 -4.54
N ASP A 27 -15.44 -19.93 -4.84
CA ASP A 27 -15.52 -20.96 -3.81
C ASP A 27 -14.15 -21.24 -3.19
N LEU A 28 -13.07 -21.13 -3.96
CA LEU A 28 -11.71 -21.22 -3.42
C LEU A 28 -11.40 -20.07 -2.45
N ILE A 29 -11.91 -18.86 -2.71
CA ILE A 29 -11.80 -17.74 -1.76
C ILE A 29 -12.55 -18.09 -0.47
N ARG A 30 -13.79 -18.58 -0.58
CA ARG A 30 -14.61 -18.95 0.59
C ARG A 30 -13.96 -20.05 1.42
N LYS A 31 -13.43 -21.09 0.78
CA LYS A 31 -12.73 -22.18 1.47
C LYS A 31 -11.49 -21.68 2.22
N GLN A 32 -10.75 -20.72 1.66
CA GLN A 32 -9.63 -20.09 2.38
C GLN A 32 -10.13 -19.33 3.61
N LEU A 33 -11.20 -18.54 3.47
CA LEU A 33 -11.75 -17.71 4.56
C LEU A 33 -12.36 -18.54 5.70
N TYR A 34 -13.10 -19.60 5.40
CA TYR A 34 -14.00 -20.24 6.36
C TYR A 34 -13.68 -21.71 6.64
N GLU A 35 -12.95 -22.39 5.76
CA GLU A 35 -12.69 -23.84 5.86
C GLU A 35 -11.20 -24.15 6.10
N GLY A 36 -10.35 -23.12 6.17
CA GLY A 36 -8.93 -23.28 6.45
C GLY A 36 -8.08 -23.77 5.27
N LEU A 37 -8.62 -23.75 4.04
CA LEU A 37 -7.86 -24.10 2.83
C LEU A 37 -6.65 -23.17 2.68
N ASP A 38 -5.44 -23.71 2.60
CA ASP A 38 -4.22 -22.92 2.39
C ASP A 38 -3.68 -23.23 0.99
N LEU A 39 -3.90 -22.30 0.06
CA LEU A 39 -3.45 -22.44 -1.32
C LEU A 39 -1.99 -22.04 -1.45
N LYS A 40 -1.33 -22.57 -2.48
CA LYS A 40 0.01 -22.13 -2.86
C LYS A 40 0.04 -21.60 -4.28
N MET A 41 1.02 -20.75 -4.53
CA MET A 41 1.25 -20.22 -5.87
C MET A 41 1.61 -21.33 -6.87
N GLU A 42 2.20 -22.45 -6.43
CA GLU A 42 2.52 -23.61 -7.29
C GLU A 42 1.27 -24.32 -7.84
N ASP A 43 0.12 -24.18 -7.17
CA ASP A 43 -1.15 -24.81 -7.56
C ASP A 43 -1.99 -23.95 -8.50
N LEU A 44 -1.56 -22.72 -8.78
CA LEU A 44 -2.34 -21.71 -9.49
C LEU A 44 -1.50 -21.04 -10.58
N THR A 45 -2.18 -20.54 -11.61
CA THR A 45 -1.60 -19.61 -12.57
C THR A 45 -2.14 -18.20 -12.35
N ILE A 46 -1.49 -17.20 -12.94
CA ILE A 46 -2.00 -15.82 -12.90
C ILE A 46 -3.41 -15.73 -13.51
N ASP A 47 -3.70 -16.56 -14.53
CA ASP A 47 -5.00 -16.58 -15.19
C ASP A 47 -6.13 -17.10 -14.28
N ASP A 48 -5.81 -17.85 -13.22
CA ASP A 48 -6.78 -18.30 -12.22
C ASP A 48 -7.14 -17.20 -11.20
N LEU A 49 -6.37 -16.11 -11.17
CA LEU A 49 -6.52 -15.02 -10.21
C LEU A 49 -7.45 -13.93 -10.72
N LEU A 50 -8.12 -13.27 -9.79
CA LEU A 50 -9.08 -12.22 -10.06
C LEU A 50 -8.37 -10.94 -10.54
N ASP A 51 -8.75 -10.49 -11.73
CA ASP A 51 -8.29 -9.26 -12.36
C ASP A 51 -9.21 -8.08 -12.01
N ASP A 52 -8.76 -6.84 -12.25
CA ASP A 52 -9.59 -5.63 -12.17
C ASP A 52 -10.33 -5.43 -10.85
N ILE A 53 -9.73 -5.88 -9.75
CA ILE A 53 -10.27 -5.68 -8.40
C ILE A 53 -10.26 -4.18 -8.11
N ASN A 54 -11.40 -3.53 -8.31
CA ASN A 54 -11.53 -2.10 -8.13
C ASN A 54 -11.79 -1.72 -6.66
N THR A 55 -11.61 -0.44 -6.35
CA THR A 55 -11.76 0.07 -4.98
C THR A 55 -13.19 0.02 -4.45
N ASP A 56 -14.21 -0.08 -5.31
CA ASP A 56 -15.61 -0.30 -4.92
C ASP A 56 -15.86 -1.75 -4.47
N VAL A 57 -15.17 -2.73 -5.06
CA VAL A 57 -15.19 -4.13 -4.61
C VAL A 57 -14.53 -4.25 -3.24
N MET A 58 -13.36 -3.62 -3.07
CA MET A 58 -12.59 -3.66 -1.83
C MET A 58 -13.28 -2.90 -0.69
N THR A 59 -13.81 -1.72 -0.97
CA THR A 59 -14.49 -0.85 0.00
C THR A 59 -15.62 -0.09 -0.70
N PRO A 60 -16.85 -0.65 -0.74
CA PRO A 60 -18.02 0.05 -1.25
C PRO A 60 -18.22 1.40 -0.55
N ALA A 61 -18.89 2.35 -1.22
CA ALA A 61 -19.03 3.71 -0.72
C ALA A 61 -19.57 3.82 0.72
N TRP A 62 -20.51 2.96 1.13
CA TRP A 62 -21.06 2.97 2.48
C TRP A 62 -20.06 2.51 3.55
N VAL A 63 -19.07 1.67 3.20
CA VAL A 63 -17.95 1.30 4.09
C VAL A 63 -17.04 2.50 4.33
N CYS A 64 -16.89 3.36 3.33
CA CYS A 64 -16.05 4.55 3.40
C CYS A 64 -16.62 5.67 4.28
N PHE A 65 -17.82 5.53 4.85
CA PHE A 65 -18.38 6.51 5.79
C PHE A 65 -17.87 6.33 7.23
N ASP A 66 -17.24 5.20 7.53
CA ASP A 66 -16.48 5.06 8.76
C ASP A 66 -15.18 5.88 8.69
N TYR A 67 -14.79 6.45 9.82
CA TYR A 67 -13.55 7.22 9.94
C TYR A 67 -12.39 6.41 10.52
N ASP A 68 -12.69 5.38 11.31
CA ASP A 68 -11.70 4.48 11.92
C ASP A 68 -11.29 3.40 10.91
N PRO A 69 -10.02 3.33 10.49
CA PRO A 69 -9.54 2.30 9.58
C PRO A 69 -9.77 0.87 10.09
N SER A 70 -9.77 0.67 11.41
CA SER A 70 -10.09 -0.62 12.04
C SER A 70 -11.53 -1.04 11.79
N LYS A 71 -12.47 -0.08 11.73
CA LYS A 71 -13.89 -0.29 11.38
C LYS A 71 -14.09 -0.53 9.89
N ILE A 72 -13.41 0.25 9.05
CA ILE A 72 -13.37 0.02 7.60
C ILE A 72 -12.91 -1.42 7.29
N ALA A 73 -11.89 -1.92 7.98
CA ALA A 73 -11.37 -3.28 7.82
C ALA A 73 -12.37 -4.39 8.19
N GLU A 74 -13.38 -4.11 9.03
CA GLU A 74 -14.44 -5.07 9.35
C GLU A 74 -15.29 -5.42 8.11
N ASN A 75 -15.32 -4.54 7.09
CA ASN A 75 -16.07 -4.74 5.87
C ASN A 75 -15.18 -4.78 4.61
N ALA A 76 -13.93 -5.21 4.77
CA ALA A 76 -13.03 -5.43 3.65
C ALA A 76 -13.66 -6.38 2.61
N TYR A 77 -13.57 -6.02 1.33
CA TYR A 77 -14.10 -6.78 0.19
C TYR A 77 -15.63 -6.98 0.19
N ALA A 78 -16.38 -6.13 0.91
CA ALA A 78 -17.83 -6.25 0.98
C ALA A 78 -18.56 -6.05 -0.36
N GLY A 79 -17.89 -5.52 -1.38
CA GLY A 79 -18.42 -5.39 -2.73
C GLY A 79 -18.24 -6.63 -3.60
N LEU A 80 -17.48 -7.63 -3.16
CA LEU A 80 -17.34 -8.90 -3.89
C LEU A 80 -18.54 -9.80 -3.56
N LEU A 81 -19.45 -9.93 -4.53
CA LEU A 81 -20.70 -10.67 -4.38
C LEU A 81 -20.71 -11.95 -5.21
N HIS A 82 -21.30 -13.01 -4.65
CA HIS A 82 -21.64 -14.26 -5.32
C HIS A 82 -23.08 -14.64 -4.94
N ASP A 83 -23.95 -14.82 -5.94
CA ASP A 83 -25.39 -15.10 -5.76
C ASP A 83 -26.11 -14.15 -4.78
N GLY A 84 -25.78 -12.85 -4.87
CA GLY A 84 -26.37 -11.81 -4.04
C GLY A 84 -25.88 -11.80 -2.58
N ARG A 85 -24.89 -12.63 -2.24
CA ARG A 85 -24.25 -12.67 -0.92
C ARG A 85 -22.80 -12.24 -1.02
N ARG A 86 -22.25 -11.71 0.07
CA ARG A 86 -20.83 -11.37 0.10
C ARG A 86 -19.98 -12.63 0.09
N VAL A 87 -18.89 -12.59 -0.67
CA VAL A 87 -17.83 -13.61 -0.54
C VAL A 87 -17.12 -13.42 0.81
N PHE A 88 -16.90 -12.16 1.20
CA PHE A 88 -16.34 -11.75 2.48
C PHE A 88 -17.46 -11.28 3.41
N ASP A 89 -17.79 -12.11 4.40
CA ASP A 89 -18.64 -11.72 5.51
C ASP A 89 -17.91 -10.66 6.37
N ALA A 90 -18.66 -9.97 7.22
CA ALA A 90 -18.06 -9.02 8.15
C ALA A 90 -16.96 -9.70 8.98
N HIS A 91 -15.82 -9.03 9.12
CA HIS A 91 -14.60 -9.48 9.78
C HIS A 91 -13.88 -10.67 9.13
N ALA A 92 -14.30 -11.15 7.96
CA ALA A 92 -13.71 -12.35 7.34
C ALA A 92 -12.20 -12.19 7.07
N LEU A 93 -11.79 -11.07 6.45
CA LEU A 93 -10.37 -10.82 6.19
C LEU A 93 -9.58 -10.61 7.50
N LYS A 94 -10.11 -9.76 8.39
CA LYS A 94 -9.48 -9.38 9.68
C LYS A 94 -9.29 -10.57 10.63
N SER A 95 -10.20 -11.54 10.60
CA SER A 95 -10.15 -12.74 11.44
C SER A 95 -9.47 -13.93 10.75
N GLY A 96 -9.24 -13.85 9.45
CA GLY A 96 -8.71 -14.94 8.63
C GLY A 96 -7.21 -15.24 8.84
N ASN A 97 -6.53 -14.43 9.64
CA ASN A 97 -5.11 -14.62 10.01
C ASN A 97 -4.16 -14.62 8.79
N PHE A 98 -4.49 -13.84 7.77
CA PHE A 98 -3.67 -13.65 6.59
C PHE A 98 -2.61 -12.55 6.79
N GLU A 99 -1.48 -12.67 6.11
CA GLU A 99 -0.47 -11.60 6.05
C GLU A 99 -0.14 -11.16 4.62
N VAL A 100 -0.49 -11.98 3.63
CA VAL A 100 -0.31 -11.71 2.21
C VAL A 100 -1.66 -11.82 1.50
N ILE A 101 -1.92 -10.93 0.55
CA ILE A 101 -3.06 -11.03 -0.36
C ILE A 101 -2.58 -11.06 -1.81
N VAL A 102 -3.20 -11.91 -2.64
CA VAL A 102 -2.74 -12.23 -3.99
C VAL A 102 -3.87 -12.01 -5.00
N SER A 103 -3.59 -11.38 -6.13
CA SER A 103 -4.57 -11.10 -7.19
C SER A 103 -3.92 -11.09 -8.57
N GLY A 104 -4.73 -11.07 -9.62
CA GLY A 104 -4.24 -11.01 -11.00
C GLY A 104 -3.77 -9.61 -11.41
N HIS A 105 -4.22 -9.16 -12.57
CA HIS A 105 -3.86 -7.89 -13.17
C HIS A 105 -4.70 -6.72 -12.64
N ARG A 106 -4.07 -5.53 -12.62
CA ARG A 106 -4.69 -4.23 -12.36
C ARG A 106 -5.44 -4.17 -11.02
N LYS A 107 -4.78 -4.59 -9.94
CA LYS A 107 -5.32 -4.44 -8.58
C LYS A 107 -5.50 -2.96 -8.22
N GLY A 108 -6.67 -2.62 -7.67
CA GLY A 108 -6.98 -1.30 -7.11
C GLY A 108 -7.44 -0.27 -8.14
N THR A 109 -8.08 -0.69 -9.23
CA THR A 109 -8.63 0.23 -10.24
C THR A 109 -9.78 1.08 -9.69
N GLY A 110 -10.15 2.12 -10.43
CA GLY A 110 -11.29 2.97 -10.09
C GLY A 110 -10.93 4.17 -9.21
N SER A 111 -11.77 4.45 -8.22
CA SER A 111 -11.68 5.67 -7.42
C SER A 111 -10.44 5.72 -6.51
N SER A 112 -9.93 6.93 -6.25
CA SER A 112 -8.77 7.20 -5.40
C SER A 112 -9.09 7.04 -3.91
N ARG A 113 -9.50 5.84 -3.50
CA ARG A 113 -9.85 5.52 -2.12
C ARG A 113 -8.66 4.90 -1.40
N GLU A 114 -8.09 5.63 -0.45
CA GLU A 114 -7.07 5.10 0.46
C GLU A 114 -7.67 4.04 1.42
N THR A 115 -8.99 4.07 1.63
CA THR A 115 -9.72 3.06 2.40
C THR A 115 -9.53 1.63 1.87
N ALA A 116 -9.31 1.47 0.56
CA ALA A 116 -9.11 0.16 -0.07
C ALA A 116 -7.83 -0.56 0.44
N PRO A 117 -6.62 0.00 0.34
CA PRO A 117 -5.45 -0.62 0.96
C PRO A 117 -5.45 -0.53 2.50
N GLN A 118 -6.14 0.45 3.10
CA GLN A 118 -6.33 0.47 4.57
C GLN A 118 -7.06 -0.77 5.08
N CYS A 119 -8.13 -1.20 4.42
CA CYS A 119 -8.90 -2.36 4.91
C CYS A 119 -8.05 -3.63 4.93
N GLU A 120 -7.11 -3.78 3.98
CA GLU A 120 -6.11 -4.84 3.97
C GLU A 120 -5.09 -4.69 5.11
N LYS A 121 -4.47 -3.52 5.24
CA LYS A 121 -3.46 -3.25 6.28
C LYS A 121 -4.02 -3.48 7.69
N TRP A 122 -5.19 -2.94 7.99
CA TRP A 122 -5.85 -3.11 9.30
C TRP A 122 -6.46 -4.50 9.50
N SER A 123 -6.52 -5.33 8.45
CA SER A 123 -6.80 -6.76 8.57
C SER A 123 -5.55 -7.62 8.79
N GLY A 124 -4.35 -7.00 8.80
CA GLY A 124 -3.08 -7.69 9.03
C GLY A 124 -2.28 -7.99 7.75
N ILE A 125 -2.75 -7.56 6.57
CA ILE A 125 -2.04 -7.74 5.31
C ILE A 125 -0.87 -6.76 5.22
N ARG A 126 0.34 -7.30 5.11
CA ARG A 126 1.59 -6.52 5.03
C ARG A 126 2.23 -6.56 3.65
N ILE A 127 1.96 -7.63 2.90
CA ILE A 127 2.49 -7.86 1.56
C ILE A 127 1.32 -8.03 0.59
N VAL A 128 1.37 -7.33 -0.53
CA VAL A 128 0.36 -7.40 -1.59
C VAL A 128 1.02 -7.92 -2.85
N ILE A 129 0.50 -8.99 -3.42
CA ILE A 129 1.03 -9.65 -4.61
C ILE A 129 0.02 -9.47 -5.74
N ALA A 130 0.48 -8.92 -6.86
CA ALA A 130 -0.35 -8.80 -8.05
C ALA A 130 0.50 -8.85 -9.32
N ALA A 131 -0.12 -9.15 -10.45
CA ALA A 131 0.55 -9.06 -11.75
C ALA A 131 0.74 -7.59 -12.18
N SER A 132 -0.16 -6.70 -11.76
CA SER A 132 0.01 -5.26 -11.89
C SER A 132 -0.90 -4.48 -10.93
N PHE A 133 -0.50 -3.25 -10.62
CA PHE A 133 -1.22 -2.35 -9.71
C PHE A 133 -1.70 -1.11 -10.46
N ALA A 134 -2.87 -0.59 -10.09
CA ALA A 134 -3.29 0.73 -10.52
C ALA A 134 -2.39 1.80 -9.86
N PRO A 135 -1.90 2.83 -10.59
CA PRO A 135 -0.88 3.76 -10.06
C PRO A 135 -1.27 4.48 -8.76
N ILE A 136 -2.55 4.82 -8.60
CA ILE A 136 -3.05 5.48 -7.38
C ILE A 136 -3.09 4.50 -6.22
N HIS A 137 -3.51 3.26 -6.45
CA HIS A 137 -3.54 2.23 -5.42
C HIS A 137 -2.13 1.90 -4.95
N GLU A 138 -1.20 1.72 -5.89
CA GLU A 138 0.22 1.51 -5.60
C GLU A 138 0.78 2.61 -4.67
N ARG A 139 0.50 3.88 -5.00
CA ARG A 139 0.91 5.01 -4.15
C ARG A 139 0.29 4.96 -2.75
N ASN A 140 -0.96 4.55 -2.62
CA ASN A 140 -1.61 4.41 -1.33
C ASN A 140 -1.01 3.25 -0.51
N ASN A 141 -0.70 2.11 -1.12
CA ASN A 141 0.02 1.03 -0.44
C ASN A 141 1.41 1.50 0.06
N ILE A 142 2.14 2.27 -0.75
CA ILE A 142 3.43 2.87 -0.36
C ILE A 142 3.26 3.80 0.83
N ASN A 143 2.27 4.70 0.79
CA ASN A 143 1.98 5.63 1.88
C ASN A 143 1.70 4.88 3.20
N LEU A 144 1.03 3.73 3.11
CA LEU A 144 0.70 2.88 4.24
C LEU A 144 1.85 1.92 4.64
N GLY A 145 2.95 1.86 3.88
CA GLY A 145 4.09 0.99 4.15
C GLY A 145 3.87 -0.49 3.80
N GLN A 146 2.87 -0.83 2.98
CA GLN A 146 2.66 -2.19 2.50
C GLN A 146 3.65 -2.52 1.37
N LEU A 147 4.30 -3.67 1.44
CA LEU A 147 5.20 -4.12 0.39
C LEU A 147 4.41 -4.70 -0.78
N MET A 148 4.82 -4.39 -2.00
CA MET A 148 4.20 -4.90 -3.22
C MET A 148 5.19 -5.70 -4.05
N GLY A 149 4.86 -6.96 -4.31
CA GLY A 149 5.68 -7.89 -5.07
C GLY A 149 4.89 -8.56 -6.19
N ASP A 150 5.56 -9.48 -6.89
CA ASP A 150 4.97 -10.32 -7.93
C ASP A 150 4.82 -11.78 -7.47
N HIS A 151 4.17 -12.59 -8.31
CA HIS A 151 3.90 -14.00 -8.03
C HIS A 151 5.17 -14.85 -7.90
N SER A 152 6.27 -14.48 -8.56
CA SER A 152 7.55 -15.18 -8.44
C SER A 152 8.18 -14.94 -7.06
N MET A 153 8.11 -13.71 -6.56
CA MET A 153 8.50 -13.39 -5.19
C MET A 153 7.66 -14.19 -4.18
N LEU A 154 6.35 -14.33 -4.41
CA LEU A 154 5.49 -15.14 -3.53
C LEU A 154 5.90 -16.61 -3.52
N GLN A 155 6.16 -17.21 -4.68
CA GLN A 155 6.61 -18.60 -4.76
C GLN A 155 7.89 -18.82 -3.93
N ARG A 156 8.91 -17.96 -4.13
CA ARG A 156 10.15 -17.97 -3.36
C ARG A 156 9.91 -17.85 -1.85
N LEU A 157 9.04 -16.93 -1.45
CA LEU A 157 8.64 -16.75 -0.05
C LEU A 157 7.93 -17.99 0.53
N GLN A 158 7.06 -18.64 -0.24
CA GLN A 158 6.39 -19.88 0.16
C GLN A 158 7.35 -21.08 0.22
N ASP A 159 8.41 -21.08 -0.59
CA ASP A 159 9.50 -22.06 -0.56
C ASP A 159 10.47 -21.85 0.62
N GLY A 160 10.21 -20.84 1.46
CA GLY A 160 10.98 -20.54 2.67
C GLY A 160 12.15 -19.59 2.45
N GLU A 161 12.28 -18.98 1.26
CA GLU A 161 13.32 -17.99 1.00
C GLU A 161 13.08 -16.70 1.82
N SER A 162 14.18 -16.08 2.25
CA SER A 162 14.14 -14.73 2.80
C SER A 162 14.67 -13.71 1.80
N ILE A 163 13.76 -12.92 1.25
CA ILE A 163 13.99 -11.95 0.17
C ILE A 163 14.52 -10.63 0.74
N ASP A 164 15.50 -10.00 0.08
CA ASP A 164 15.97 -8.68 0.49
C ASP A 164 14.90 -7.60 0.30
N LEU A 165 14.78 -6.67 1.25
CA LEU A 165 13.88 -5.52 1.15
C LEU A 165 14.10 -4.74 -0.16
N GLY A 166 15.36 -4.64 -0.59
CA GLY A 166 15.72 -4.00 -1.86
C GLY A 166 15.02 -4.61 -3.08
N GLU A 167 14.72 -5.90 -3.09
CA GLU A 167 13.99 -6.52 -4.22
C GLU A 167 12.56 -5.95 -4.36
N PHE A 168 11.93 -5.54 -3.24
CA PHE A 168 10.63 -4.87 -3.26
C PHE A 168 10.74 -3.38 -3.62
N THR A 169 11.85 -2.73 -3.27
CA THR A 169 11.95 -1.25 -3.27
C THR A 169 12.81 -0.66 -4.39
N ASN A 170 13.74 -1.43 -4.97
CA ASN A 170 14.73 -0.94 -5.96
C ASN A 170 14.11 -0.41 -7.26
N LYS A 171 12.87 -0.80 -7.57
CA LYS A 171 12.11 -0.30 -8.73
C LYS A 171 11.66 1.15 -8.57
N TYR A 172 11.62 1.65 -7.34
CA TYR A 172 11.18 3.00 -7.03
C TYR A 172 12.33 4.00 -7.05
N ASP A 173 12.00 5.27 -7.27
CA ASP A 173 12.95 6.36 -7.13
C ASP A 173 13.46 6.48 -5.67
N PRO A 174 14.60 7.16 -5.44
CA PRO A 174 15.20 7.22 -4.11
C PRO A 174 14.28 7.74 -3.00
N VAL A 175 13.38 8.68 -3.29
CA VAL A 175 12.47 9.25 -2.26
C VAL A 175 11.35 8.26 -1.95
N THR A 176 10.70 7.71 -2.97
CA THR A 176 9.65 6.71 -2.81
C THR A 176 10.18 5.46 -2.10
N ARG A 177 11.40 5.03 -2.45
CA ARG A 177 12.11 3.96 -1.76
C ARG A 177 12.29 4.27 -0.28
N MET A 178 12.81 5.44 0.08
CA MET A 178 12.98 5.83 1.48
C MET A 178 11.64 5.87 2.24
N ILE A 179 10.56 6.35 1.61
CA ILE A 179 9.23 6.35 2.24
C ILE A 179 8.83 4.92 2.61
N LEU A 180 8.92 3.98 1.67
CA LEU A 180 8.53 2.60 1.88
C LEU A 180 9.43 1.87 2.89
N GLU A 181 10.75 2.04 2.79
CA GLU A 181 11.75 1.44 3.70
C GLU A 181 11.63 1.96 5.14
N ASN A 182 11.01 3.13 5.34
CA ASN A 182 10.72 3.67 6.66
C ASN A 182 9.35 3.27 7.22
N GLY A 183 8.56 2.46 6.49
CA GLY A 183 7.25 1.99 6.95
C GLY A 183 6.08 2.86 6.48
N GLY A 184 6.29 3.70 5.47
CA GLY A 184 5.27 4.57 4.89
C GLY A 184 5.50 6.05 5.17
N ILE A 185 4.56 6.88 4.69
CA ILE A 185 4.76 8.33 4.59
C ILE A 185 4.83 9.02 5.96
N PHE A 186 4.05 8.58 6.94
CA PHE A 186 4.05 9.18 8.29
C PHE A 186 5.30 8.81 9.10
N PRO A 187 5.71 7.53 9.21
CA PRO A 187 7.00 7.19 9.80
C PRO A 187 8.18 7.90 9.13
N PHE A 188 8.18 7.98 7.80
CA PHE A 188 9.17 8.75 7.04
C PHE A 188 9.19 10.23 7.43
N ALA A 189 8.02 10.89 7.47
CA ALA A 189 7.92 12.31 7.81
C ALA A 189 8.39 12.62 9.24
N LYS A 190 8.08 11.73 10.21
CA LYS A 190 8.56 11.84 11.59
C LYS A 190 10.08 11.79 11.68
N LYS A 191 10.70 10.79 11.04
CA LYS A 191 12.16 10.63 11.01
C LYS A 191 12.87 11.76 10.25
N LEU A 192 12.26 12.24 9.16
CA LEU A 192 12.77 13.40 8.43
C LEU A 192 12.78 14.65 9.32
N THR A 193 11.70 14.90 10.05
CA THR A 193 11.60 16.03 11.00
C THR A 193 12.59 15.90 12.15
N ALA A 194 12.87 14.66 12.60
CA ALA A 194 13.87 14.37 13.63
C ALA A 194 15.33 14.48 13.12
N GLY A 195 15.56 14.69 11.81
CA GLY A 195 16.90 14.74 11.23
C GLY A 195 17.57 13.37 11.09
N GLU A 196 16.81 12.28 11.16
CA GLU A 196 17.32 10.90 11.04
C GLU A 196 17.44 10.44 9.57
N ILE A 197 16.83 11.18 8.65
CA ILE A 197 16.83 10.88 7.22
C ILE A 197 17.59 11.97 6.48
N LYS A 198 18.60 11.57 5.73
CA LYS A 198 19.28 12.42 4.76
C LYS A 198 18.57 12.32 3.41
N LEU A 199 18.09 13.46 2.90
CA LEU A 199 17.46 13.51 1.59
C LEU A 199 18.50 13.44 0.46
N PRO A 200 18.13 12.93 -0.73
CA PRO A 200 18.96 13.05 -1.93
C PRO A 200 19.32 14.51 -2.23
N GLU A 201 20.53 14.72 -2.73
CA GLU A 201 20.96 16.06 -3.12
C GLU A 201 20.13 16.61 -4.28
N ILE A 202 19.78 17.89 -4.17
CA ILE A 202 19.05 18.60 -5.20
C ILE A 202 20.01 19.01 -6.32
N ASN A 203 19.57 18.91 -7.56
CA ASN A 203 20.34 19.34 -8.71
C ASN A 203 20.57 20.87 -8.71
N LYS A 204 21.85 21.27 -8.67
CA LYS A 204 22.29 22.68 -8.64
C LYS A 204 22.69 23.22 -10.03
N VAL A 205 22.64 22.39 -11.08
CA VAL A 205 23.02 22.78 -12.44
C VAL A 205 21.92 23.61 -13.06
N SER A 206 22.24 24.88 -13.35
CA SER A 206 21.32 25.81 -13.98
C SER A 206 20.82 25.29 -15.33
N ARG A 207 19.51 25.33 -15.53
CA ARG A 207 18.86 25.00 -16.80
C ARG A 207 17.58 25.80 -17.02
N PRO A 208 17.13 25.95 -18.28
CA PRO A 208 15.78 26.39 -18.58
C PRO A 208 14.75 25.44 -17.95
N MET A 209 13.72 26.00 -17.30
CA MET A 209 12.62 25.29 -16.67
C MET A 209 11.27 25.82 -17.17
N THR A 210 10.34 24.90 -17.39
CA THR A 210 8.91 25.14 -17.60
C THR A 210 8.28 25.80 -16.37
N ILE A 211 7.02 26.24 -16.49
CA ILE A 211 6.28 26.83 -15.38
C ILE A 211 6.09 25.81 -14.25
N ALA A 212 5.74 24.56 -14.56
CA ALA A 212 5.56 23.50 -13.56
C ALA A 212 6.87 23.20 -12.80
N GLU A 213 7.99 23.06 -13.51
CA GLU A 213 9.31 22.86 -12.90
C GLU A 213 9.71 24.04 -12.02
N LYS A 214 9.41 25.29 -12.42
CA LYS A 214 9.66 26.49 -11.60
C LYS A 214 8.83 26.50 -10.32
N ILE A 215 7.57 26.06 -10.37
CA ILE A 215 6.71 25.95 -9.18
C ILE A 215 7.31 24.95 -8.19
N ILE A 216 7.68 23.76 -8.65
CA ILE A 216 8.30 22.72 -7.81
C ILE A 216 9.65 23.20 -7.27
N SER A 217 10.52 23.74 -8.13
CA SER A 217 11.84 24.30 -7.78
C SER A 217 11.76 25.32 -6.64
N LYS A 218 10.74 26.20 -6.66
CA LYS A 218 10.52 27.21 -5.62
C LYS A 218 10.15 26.61 -4.25
N LYS A 219 9.63 25.39 -4.24
CA LYS A 219 9.07 24.72 -3.06
C LYS A 219 9.93 23.59 -2.52
N LEU A 220 11.07 23.30 -3.15
CA LEU A 220 11.94 22.19 -2.77
C LEU A 220 12.34 22.25 -1.30
N ILE A 221 12.26 21.09 -0.65
CA ILE A 221 12.76 20.88 0.71
C ILE A 221 14.21 20.41 0.58
N SER A 222 15.16 21.21 1.09
CA SER A 222 16.60 20.91 1.09
C SER A 222 17.24 21.32 2.41
N GLU A 223 18.35 20.67 2.77
CA GLU A 223 19.12 20.99 3.97
C GLU A 223 19.79 22.37 3.90
N ASP A 224 20.18 22.83 2.70
CA ASP A 224 21.02 24.01 2.51
C ASP A 224 20.29 25.26 2.00
N SER A 225 18.95 25.20 1.88
CA SER A 225 18.10 26.29 1.35
C SER A 225 18.53 26.80 -0.04
N THR A 226 19.32 26.03 -0.80
CA THR A 226 19.80 26.45 -2.12
C THR A 226 18.71 26.30 -3.18
N LYS A 227 18.72 27.20 -4.16
CA LYS A 227 17.79 27.13 -5.29
C LYS A 227 18.14 25.93 -6.17
N GLY A 228 17.34 24.87 -6.07
CA GLY A 228 17.42 23.71 -6.93
C GLY A 228 16.80 23.91 -8.30
N PHE A 229 17.27 23.14 -9.28
CA PHE A 229 16.67 23.00 -10.60
C PHE A 229 16.11 21.59 -10.72
N VAL A 230 14.94 21.43 -11.31
CA VAL A 230 14.29 20.12 -11.48
C VAL A 230 14.07 19.82 -12.95
N LYS A 231 13.96 18.53 -13.30
CA LYS A 231 13.55 18.02 -14.62
C LYS A 231 12.58 16.84 -14.46
N PRO A 232 11.86 16.42 -15.51
CA PRO A 232 11.03 15.21 -15.46
C PRO A 232 11.87 13.99 -15.08
N GLY A 233 11.34 13.18 -14.16
CA GLY A 233 12.02 12.01 -13.60
C GLY A 233 12.84 12.30 -12.33
N ASP A 234 13.03 13.56 -11.94
CA ASP A 234 13.65 13.86 -10.65
C ASP A 234 12.70 13.53 -9.49
N ALA A 235 13.21 12.81 -8.50
CA ALA A 235 12.52 12.55 -7.25
C ALA A 235 12.85 13.63 -6.22
N VAL A 236 11.83 14.41 -5.85
CA VAL A 236 12.01 15.57 -4.97
C VAL A 236 10.91 15.64 -3.92
N LEU A 237 11.23 16.24 -2.78
CA LEU A 237 10.25 16.71 -1.81
C LEU A 237 10.02 18.20 -1.99
N ALA A 238 8.76 18.61 -1.94
CA ALA A 238 8.36 20.00 -2.04
C ALA A 238 7.34 20.33 -0.95
N SER A 239 7.45 21.52 -0.39
CA SER A 239 6.45 22.08 0.51
C SER A 239 5.16 22.41 -0.25
N VAL A 240 4.03 22.21 0.41
CA VAL A 240 2.70 22.55 -0.11
C VAL A 240 2.19 23.81 0.59
N ASP A 241 1.49 24.68 -0.15
CA ASP A 241 0.88 25.90 0.40
C ASP A 241 -0.44 25.64 1.11
N GLY A 242 -1.10 24.52 0.81
CA GLY A 242 -2.36 24.13 1.41
C GLY A 242 -2.76 22.70 1.04
N GLY A 243 -3.59 22.11 1.88
CA GLY A 243 -4.27 20.84 1.63
C GLY A 243 -5.78 21.04 1.65
N TYR A 244 -6.50 20.29 0.82
CA TYR A 244 -7.95 20.29 0.78
C TYR A 244 -8.45 18.90 1.15
N SER A 245 -9.53 18.83 1.93
CA SER A 245 -10.24 17.60 2.25
C SER A 245 -11.72 17.78 1.94
N HIS A 246 -12.40 16.70 1.57
CA HIS A 246 -13.85 16.67 1.38
C HIS A 246 -14.52 16.05 2.62
N GLU A 247 -15.81 16.32 2.82
CA GLU A 247 -16.54 15.91 4.04
C GLU A 247 -16.41 14.41 4.36
N PHE A 248 -16.41 13.55 3.35
CA PHE A 248 -16.30 12.10 3.55
C PHE A 248 -14.87 11.63 3.94
N THR A 249 -13.83 12.43 3.69
CA THR A 249 -12.44 12.10 4.06
C THR A 249 -11.96 12.84 5.30
N THR A 250 -12.59 13.96 5.67
CA THR A 250 -12.11 14.84 6.75
C THR A 250 -12.00 14.12 8.08
N ALA A 251 -13.01 13.31 8.45
CA ALA A 251 -12.97 12.54 9.69
C ALA A 251 -11.86 11.48 9.70
N GLN A 252 -11.64 10.80 8.56
CA GLN A 252 -10.54 9.84 8.40
C GLN A 252 -9.19 10.52 8.55
N VAL A 253 -8.96 11.63 7.83
CA VAL A 253 -7.71 12.40 7.90
C VAL A 253 -7.46 12.89 9.33
N HIS A 254 -8.48 13.38 10.02
CA HIS A 254 -8.36 13.79 11.42
C HIS A 254 -7.92 12.64 12.33
N GLU A 255 -8.57 11.47 12.22
CA GLU A 255 -8.21 10.31 13.03
C GLU A 255 -6.80 9.82 12.72
N PHE A 256 -6.37 9.82 11.44
CA PHE A 256 -4.99 9.50 11.06
C PHE A 256 -3.97 10.42 11.71
N LEU A 257 -4.19 11.74 11.62
CA LEU A 257 -3.26 12.71 12.20
C LEU A 257 -3.20 12.59 13.73
N LYS A 258 -4.32 12.30 14.37
CA LYS A 258 -4.39 12.06 15.82
C LYS A 258 -3.67 10.78 16.23
N ILE A 259 -3.87 9.66 15.51
CA ILE A 259 -3.15 8.40 15.78
C ILE A 259 -1.64 8.60 15.61
N GLU A 260 -1.22 9.35 14.60
CA GLU A 260 0.19 9.55 14.30
C GLU A 260 0.88 10.59 15.19
N TYR A 261 0.25 11.72 15.48
CA TYR A 261 0.91 12.87 16.12
C TYR A 261 0.39 13.22 17.52
N GLY A 262 -0.65 12.53 18.01
CA GLY A 262 -1.33 12.85 19.28
C GLY A 262 -2.30 14.01 19.16
#